data_AF-A0AAV4PFL8-F1
#
_entry.id   AF-A0AAV4PFL8-F1
#
_cell.length_a   1.000
_cell.length_b   1.000
_cell.length_c   1.000
_cell.angle_alpha   90.00
_cell.angle_beta   90.00
_cell.angle_gamma   90.00
#
_symmetry.space_group_name_H-M   'P 1'
#
loop_
_entity.id
_entity.type
_entity.pdbx_description
1 polymer ?
#
loop_
_entity_poly.entity_id
_entity_poly.type
_entity_poly.pdbx_seq_one_letter_code
_entity_poly.pdbx_strand_id
1 'polypeptide(L)'
;MIIHTGVKPYSCEICQQTFTQLSGLNHHVIIHSGTKLHHCDYCDFETPHKSSLNRHLKRQHSEHKEICPVCEDYFYSKESLQSHKCKKL
;
A
#
# COMPACT_ATOMS: atom_id res chain seq x y z
N MET A 1 -20.58 -3.97 13.24
CA MET A 1 -19.32 -3.77 12.48
C MET A 1 -19.50 -4.38 11.09
N ILE A 2 -19.49 -3.56 10.04
CA ILE A 2 -19.72 -3.96 8.64
C ILE A 2 -18.60 -4.85 8.03
N ILE A 3 -17.47 -4.98 8.74
CA ILE A 3 -16.30 -5.75 8.30
C ILE A 3 -16.56 -7.27 8.37
N HIS A 4 -17.39 -7.74 9.29
CA HIS A 4 -17.69 -9.17 9.47
C HIS A 4 -18.94 -9.66 8.73
N THR A 5 -19.81 -8.75 8.31
CA THR A 5 -21.11 -9.09 7.70
C THR A 5 -21.06 -9.14 6.17
N GLY A 6 -19.93 -8.75 5.55
CA GLY A 6 -19.77 -8.73 4.08
C GLY A 6 -20.61 -7.67 3.38
N VAL A 7 -21.34 -6.84 4.11
CA VAL A 7 -22.17 -5.77 3.56
C VAL A 7 -21.26 -4.69 2.97
N LYS A 8 -21.54 -4.31 1.73
CA LYS A 8 -20.81 -3.27 0.98
C LYS A 8 -21.73 -2.07 0.72
N PRO A 9 -21.94 -1.20 1.71
CA PRO A 9 -22.95 -0.14 1.62
C PRO A 9 -22.53 1.01 0.69
N TYR A 10 -21.26 1.08 0.32
CA TYR A 10 -20.73 2.15 -0.54
C TYR A 10 -20.62 1.65 -1.97
N SER A 11 -21.20 2.35 -2.93
CA SER A 11 -21.16 1.98 -4.36
C SER A 11 -20.62 3.12 -5.20
N CYS A 12 -19.85 2.79 -6.23
CA CYS A 12 -19.36 3.76 -7.21
C CYS A 12 -20.43 4.03 -8.25
N GLU A 13 -20.86 5.28 -8.39
CA GLU A 13 -21.91 5.65 -9.36
C GLU A 13 -21.48 5.52 -10.83
N ILE A 14 -20.18 5.39 -11.09
CA ILE A 14 -19.63 5.33 -12.45
C ILE A 14 -19.58 3.89 -12.97
N CYS A 15 -19.17 2.93 -12.13
CA CYS A 15 -18.99 1.54 -12.54
C CYS A 15 -19.75 0.52 -11.68
N GLN A 16 -20.57 1.00 -10.72
CA GLN A 16 -21.37 0.20 -9.79
C GLN A 16 -20.57 -0.75 -8.89
N GLN A 17 -19.25 -0.59 -8.80
CA GLN A 17 -18.41 -1.37 -7.90
C GLN A 17 -18.72 -1.01 -6.44
N THR A 18 -18.83 -2.02 -5.57
CA THR A 18 -19.20 -1.84 -4.17
C THR A 18 -18.04 -2.08 -3.19
N PHE A 19 -18.04 -1.32 -2.10
CA PHE A 19 -17.00 -1.24 -1.08
C PHE A 19 -17.60 -1.34 0.32
N THR A 20 -16.84 -1.94 1.24
CA THR A 20 -17.21 -2.05 2.66
C THR A 20 -16.91 -0.77 3.45
N GLN A 21 -16.05 0.11 2.93
CA GLN A 21 -15.62 1.34 3.58
C GLN A 21 -15.68 2.53 2.61
N LEU A 22 -16.08 3.69 3.11
CA LEU A 22 -16.14 4.94 2.33
C LEU A 22 -14.77 5.35 1.80
N SER A 23 -13.70 5.16 2.60
CA SER A 23 -12.32 5.41 2.17
C SER A 23 -11.92 4.58 0.95
N GLY A 24 -12.42 3.34 0.84
CA GLY A 24 -12.20 2.48 -0.33
C GLY A 24 -12.89 3.03 -1.58
N LEU A 25 -14.14 3.48 -1.44
CA LEU A 25 -14.87 4.14 -2.52
C LEU A 25 -14.19 5.45 -2.95
N ASN A 26 -13.80 6.30 -2.00
CA ASN A 26 -13.13 7.57 -2.28
C ASN A 26 -11.81 7.38 -3.02
N HIS A 27 -10.99 6.38 -2.66
CA HIS A 27 -9.78 6.09 -3.41
C HIS A 27 -10.08 5.50 -4.79
N HIS A 28 -11.13 4.68 -4.89
CA HIS A 28 -11.53 4.11 -6.17
C HIS A 28 -11.97 5.19 -7.15
N VAL A 29 -12.78 6.17 -6.75
CA VAL A 29 -13.27 7.21 -7.68
C VAL A 29 -12.14 8.08 -8.28
N ILE A 30 -10.97 8.16 -7.64
CA ILE A 30 -9.78 8.84 -8.18
C ILE A 30 -9.40 8.28 -9.56
N ILE A 31 -9.59 6.97 -9.78
CA ILE A 31 -9.27 6.33 -11.07
C ILE A 31 -10.20 6.79 -12.20
N HIS A 32 -11.41 7.22 -11.86
CA HIS A 32 -12.39 7.71 -12.82
C HIS A 32 -12.25 9.22 -13.04
N SER A 33 -12.00 9.98 -11.97
CA SER A 33 -11.90 11.43 -12.03
C SER A 33 -10.59 11.94 -12.64
N GLY A 34 -9.60 11.07 -12.86
CA GLY A 34 -8.26 11.47 -13.30
C GLY A 34 -7.57 12.44 -12.32
N THR A 35 -8.06 12.50 -11.07
CA THR A 35 -7.55 13.40 -10.05
C THR A 35 -6.12 13.04 -9.67
N LYS A 36 -5.36 14.07 -9.28
CA LYS A 36 -3.92 14.01 -9.00
C LYS A 36 -3.54 12.81 -8.12
N LEU A 37 -2.84 11.86 -8.72
CA LEU A 37 -2.21 10.75 -8.02
C LEU A 37 -1.07 11.26 -7.13
N HIS A 38 -0.66 10.44 -6.18
CA HIS A 38 0.58 10.67 -5.45
C HIS A 38 1.75 10.22 -6.34
N HIS A 39 2.56 11.18 -6.79
CA HIS A 39 3.77 10.93 -7.58
C HIS A 39 4.97 10.69 -6.66
N CYS A 40 5.90 9.88 -7.15
CA CYS A 40 7.23 9.78 -6.60
C CYS A 40 8.09 10.94 -7.11
N ASP A 41 8.86 11.57 -6.23
CA ASP A 41 9.74 12.68 -6.62
C ASP A 41 11.01 12.21 -7.34
N TYR A 42 11.30 10.90 -7.31
CA TYR A 42 12.53 10.31 -7.82
C TYR A 42 12.34 9.46 -9.10
N CYS A 43 11.09 9.16 -9.48
CA CYS A 43 10.76 8.40 -10.69
C CYS A 43 9.31 8.63 -11.13
N ASP A 44 8.95 8.15 -12.31
CA ASP A 44 7.59 8.30 -12.88
C ASP A 44 6.53 7.39 -12.24
N PHE A 45 6.76 6.90 -11.02
CA PHE A 45 5.79 6.06 -10.31
C PHE A 45 4.70 6.92 -9.66
N GLU A 46 3.44 6.61 -9.98
CA GLU A 46 2.28 7.28 -9.41
C GLU A 46 1.29 6.29 -8.82
N THR A 47 0.59 6.67 -7.74
CA THR A 47 -0.41 5.82 -7.10
C THR A 47 -1.51 6.62 -6.41
N PRO A 48 -2.77 6.14 -6.41
CA PRO A 48 -3.86 6.83 -5.70
C PRO A 48 -3.75 6.71 -4.17
N HIS A 49 -2.86 5.85 -3.65
CA HIS A 49 -2.73 5.61 -2.22
C HIS A 49 -1.41 6.14 -1.66
N LYS A 50 -1.47 7.09 -0.72
CA LYS A 50 -0.28 7.60 -0.01
C LYS A 50 0.54 6.49 0.67
N SER A 51 -0.12 5.47 1.24
CA SER A 51 0.56 4.32 1.85
C SER A 51 1.34 3.49 0.83
N SER A 52 0.80 3.32 -0.38
CA SER A 52 1.50 2.67 -1.49
C SER A 52 2.70 3.49 -1.94
N LEU A 53 2.59 4.83 -2.03
CA LEU A 53 3.74 5.69 -2.35
C LEU A 53 4.82 5.58 -1.29
N ASN A 54 4.46 5.67 0.00
CA ASN A 54 5.44 5.53 1.10
C ASN A 54 6.15 4.17 1.06
N ARG A 55 5.42 3.08 0.78
CA ARG A 55 6.02 1.76 0.61
C ARG A 55 6.93 1.70 -0.61
N HIS A 56 6.55 2.34 -1.72
CA HIS A 56 7.39 2.45 -2.90
C HIS A 56 8.69 3.21 -2.58
N LEU A 57 8.60 4.38 -1.96
CA LEU A 57 9.76 5.18 -1.54
C LEU A 57 10.69 4.38 -0.63
N LYS A 58 10.15 3.67 0.37
CA LYS A 58 10.95 2.80 1.26
C LYS A 58 11.67 1.67 0.52
N ARG A 59 11.09 1.13 -0.55
CA ARG A 59 11.66 -0.02 -1.27
C ARG A 59 12.65 0.40 -2.34
N GLN A 60 12.42 1.52 -3.01
CA GLN A 60 13.17 1.94 -4.20
C GLN A 60 14.13 3.09 -3.92
N HIS A 61 13.81 3.97 -2.97
CA HIS A 61 14.52 5.23 -2.76
C HIS A 61 15.00 5.44 -1.31
N SER A 62 14.74 4.49 -0.40
CA SER A 62 15.25 4.56 0.98
C SER A 62 16.59 3.86 1.10
N GLU A 63 17.53 4.57 1.70
CA GLU A 63 18.83 4.02 2.09
C GLU A 63 18.76 3.23 3.40
N HIS A 64 17.74 3.51 4.24
CA HIS A 64 17.51 2.79 5.48
C HIS A 64 16.95 1.39 5.19
N LYS A 65 17.84 0.40 5.28
CA LYS A 65 17.53 -1.03 5.22
C LYS A 65 17.78 -1.64 6.59
N GLU A 66 16.78 -2.33 7.10
CA GLU A 66 16.89 -3.14 8.31
C GLU A 66 17.60 -4.45 7.93
N ILE A 67 18.72 -4.74 8.57
CA ILE A 67 19.53 -5.93 8.28
C ILE A 67 19.13 -7.03 9.27
N CYS A 68 18.91 -8.24 8.76
CA CYS A 68 18.75 -9.39 9.63
C CYS A 68 20.10 -9.72 10.29
N PRO A 69 20.21 -9.71 11.64
CA PRO A 69 21.49 -9.96 12.32
C PRO A 69 21.96 -11.42 12.22
N VAL A 70 21.20 -12.29 11.53
CA VAL A 70 21.46 -13.73 11.45
C VAL A 70 21.90 -14.16 10.05
N CYS A 71 21.19 -13.71 9.00
CA CYS A 71 21.51 -14.05 7.61
C CYS A 71 22.03 -12.86 6.79
N GLU A 72 22.13 -11.67 7.39
CA GLU A 72 22.59 -10.44 6.75
C GLU A 72 21.73 -9.99 5.54
N ASP A 73 20.53 -10.55 5.38
CA ASP A 73 19.56 -10.08 4.39
C ASP A 73 19.05 -8.68 4.71
N TYR A 74 18.74 -7.93 3.65
CA TYR A 74 18.26 -6.56 3.72
C TYR A 74 16.73 -6.47 3.58
N PHE A 75 16.11 -5.73 4.49
CA PHE A 75 14.66 -5.48 4.51
C PHE A 75 14.38 -3.98 4.49
N TYR A 76 13.31 -3.61 3.80
CA TYR A 76 12.91 -2.19 3.62
C TYR A 76 11.89 -1.71 4.67
N SER A 77 11.53 -2.58 5.62
CA SER A 77 10.59 -2.30 6.70
C SER A 77 10.75 -3.28 7.86
N LYS A 78 10.56 -2.78 9.09
CA LYS A 78 10.67 -3.57 10.34
C LYS A 78 9.68 -4.72 10.39
N GLU A 79 8.47 -4.52 9.88
CA GLU A 79 7.43 -5.56 9.84
C GLU A 79 7.88 -6.74 8.96
N SER A 80 8.53 -6.44 7.83
CA SER A 80 9.09 -7.46 6.95
C SER A 80 10.22 -8.24 7.63
N LEU A 81 11.12 -7.55 8.34
CA LEU A 81 12.17 -8.19 9.12
C LEU A 81 11.59 -9.05 10.25
N GLN A 82 10.56 -8.58 10.97
CA GLN A 82 9.91 -9.36 12.04
C GLN A 82 9.19 -10.60 11.51
N SER A 83 8.57 -10.51 10.33
CA SER A 83 7.92 -11.65 9.67
C SER A 83 8.91 -12.63 9.04
N HIS A 84 10.15 -12.19 8.79
CA HIS A 84 11.19 -13.01 8.20
C HIS A 84 11.62 -14.10 9.19
N LYS A 85 11.29 -15.34 8.85
CA LYS A 85 11.79 -16.52 9.55
C LYS A 85 13.16 -16.88 9.01
N CYS A 86 14.20 -16.37 9.65
CA CYS A 86 15.57 -16.72 9.32
C CYS A 86 15.80 -18.22 9.56
N LYS A 87 15.99 -18.98 8.49
CA LYS A 87 16.45 -20.36 8.58
C LYS A 87 17.99 -20.32 8.63
N LYS A 88 18.57 -20.37 9.83
CA LYS A 88 19.98 -20.75 9.98
C LYS A 88 20.15 -22.12 9.32
N LEU A 89 21.08 -22.23 8.37
CA LEU A 89 21.77 -23.49 8.11
C LEU A 89 22.88 -23.66 9.16
#